data_AF-A0AAW9L1N2-F1
#
_entry.id   AF-A0AAW9L1N2-F1
#
_cell.length_a   1.000
_cell.length_b   1.000
_cell.length_c   1.000
_cell.angle_alpha   90.00
_cell.angle_beta   90.00
_cell.angle_gamma   90.00
#
_symmetry.space_group_name_H-M   'P 1'
#
loop_
_entity.id
_entity.type
_entity.pdbx_description
1 polymer ?
#
loop_
_entity_poly.entity_id
_entity_poly.type
_entity_poly.pdbx_seq_one_letter_code
_entity_poly.pdbx_strand_id
1 'polypeptide(L)'
;MGFARAEDLEWGPEWIEERIREDMIESVDPLPPLGVGRVVPEEYFERFGGVFPESVLYIWRRFGFDGFGQGRSWITDPVEWAPVVDAWLEGVDLPFPPQRWHCVTRTALGRMLLWGEISGPALDIDVIDGAIYPNASAAEDMTDPVVRERSGCIEFTDPLEDVYDDEVTGRSLAVEGIERLGVPGADEVLGFVPPLSFGGQVSADRLSVQKAVPYLVGLAQSTPRYLGADLMAAWGGAATQFLIDQGAIPNSTGAPDGQGGPGVSGASTPDTPGSPGGQGGPAGSGLNGSGGGL
;
A
#
# COMPACT_ATOMS: atom_id res chain seq x y z
N MET A 1 0.93 28.81 -20.16
CA MET A 1 2.18 28.08 -20.43
C MET A 1 1.86 26.61 -20.34
N GLY A 2 2.09 25.87 -21.42
CA GLY A 2 1.73 24.45 -21.51
C GLY A 2 2.67 23.60 -20.68
N PHE A 3 2.10 22.84 -19.75
CA PHE A 3 2.74 21.66 -19.19
C PHE A 3 2.36 20.46 -20.05
N ALA A 4 3.28 19.49 -20.09
CA ALA A 4 3.45 18.45 -21.08
C ALA A 4 2.17 17.72 -21.53
N ARG A 5 2.17 17.30 -22.80
CA ARG A 5 1.19 16.37 -23.37
C ARG A 5 1.14 15.13 -22.47
N ALA A 6 0.01 14.90 -21.81
CA ALA A 6 -0.35 13.57 -21.35
C ALA A 6 -0.76 12.79 -22.61
N GLU A 7 0.22 12.21 -23.30
CA GLU A 7 -0.04 11.23 -24.35
C GLU A 7 -0.44 9.92 -23.65
N ASP A 8 -1.66 9.45 -23.92
CA ASP A 8 -2.07 8.04 -23.94
C ASP A 8 -1.54 7.13 -22.81
N LEU A 9 -1.80 7.53 -21.57
CA LEU A 9 -1.47 6.81 -20.34
C LEU A 9 -2.39 5.59 -20.08
N GLU A 10 -2.75 4.82 -21.10
CA GLU A 10 -3.37 3.51 -20.94
C GLU A 10 -2.31 2.49 -20.48
N TRP A 11 -2.64 1.66 -19.50
CA TRP A 11 -1.78 0.54 -19.09
C TRP A 11 -1.86 -0.59 -20.14
N GLY A 12 -0.80 -1.39 -20.27
CA GLY A 12 -0.78 -2.53 -21.18
C GLY A 12 0.63 -3.10 -21.38
N PRO A 13 0.80 -4.23 -22.09
CA PRO A 13 2.10 -4.88 -22.27
C PRO A 13 3.21 -3.96 -22.83
N GLU A 14 2.87 -3.08 -23.77
CA GLU A 14 3.85 -2.14 -24.36
C GLU A 14 4.32 -1.10 -23.33
N TRP A 15 3.40 -0.56 -22.54
CA TRP A 15 3.72 0.37 -21.45
C TRP A 15 4.55 -0.31 -20.36
N ILE A 16 4.23 -1.56 -20.00
CA ILE A 16 4.99 -2.34 -19.01
C ILE A 16 6.42 -2.56 -19.50
N GLU A 17 6.61 -3.02 -20.75
CA GLU A 17 7.93 -3.24 -21.33
C GLU A 17 8.72 -1.92 -21.49
N GLU A 18 8.04 -0.80 -21.74
CA GLU A 18 8.66 0.52 -21.71
C GLU A 18 9.19 0.87 -20.31
N ARG A 19 8.39 0.69 -19.25
CA ARG A 19 8.83 0.91 -17.86
C ARG A 19 9.98 -0.02 -17.45
N ILE A 20 9.92 -1.31 -17.80
CA ILE A 20 11.03 -2.25 -17.58
C ILE A 20 12.31 -1.72 -18.25
N ARG A 21 12.23 -1.29 -19.50
CA ARG A 21 13.40 -0.77 -20.23
C ARG A 21 13.94 0.49 -19.56
N GLU A 22 13.09 1.49 -19.32
CA GLU A 22 13.53 2.81 -18.87
C GLU A 22 13.99 2.82 -17.42
N ASP A 23 13.23 2.18 -16.54
CA ASP A 23 13.43 2.30 -15.10
C ASP A 23 14.35 1.20 -14.54
N MET A 24 14.35 0.00 -15.14
CA MET A 24 15.21 -1.10 -14.68
C MET A 24 16.49 -1.26 -15.50
N ILE A 25 16.49 -1.00 -16.80
CA ILE A 25 17.63 -1.35 -17.68
C ILE A 25 18.45 -0.11 -18.07
N GLU A 26 17.79 0.97 -18.46
CA GLU A 26 18.40 2.20 -18.97
C GLU A 26 18.53 3.31 -17.91
N SER A 27 18.14 3.02 -16.67
CA SER A 27 18.17 3.98 -15.57
C SER A 27 19.59 4.31 -15.09
N VAL A 28 19.70 5.33 -14.23
CA VAL A 28 20.99 5.77 -13.67
C VAL A 28 21.59 4.73 -12.73
N ASP A 29 20.75 3.94 -12.04
CA ASP A 29 21.14 2.77 -11.25
C ASP A 29 20.39 1.53 -11.76
N PRO A 30 20.89 0.86 -12.82
CA PRO A 30 20.19 -0.27 -13.41
C PRO A 30 20.00 -1.44 -12.45
N LEU A 31 18.86 -2.09 -12.59
CA LEU A 31 18.41 -3.26 -11.84
C LEU A 31 18.26 -4.48 -12.77
N PRO A 32 19.34 -4.99 -13.39
CA PRO A 32 19.23 -6.14 -14.25
C PRO A 32 18.79 -7.37 -13.45
N PRO A 33 17.98 -8.27 -14.05
CA PRO A 33 17.63 -9.53 -13.42
C PRO A 33 18.88 -10.39 -13.24
N LEU A 34 18.92 -11.17 -12.15
CA LEU A 34 20.01 -12.10 -11.87
C LEU A 34 19.96 -13.34 -12.78
N GLY A 35 18.78 -13.70 -13.29
CA GLY A 35 18.57 -14.90 -14.09
C GLY A 35 18.65 -16.19 -13.27
N VAL A 36 18.49 -16.11 -11.95
CA VAL A 36 18.57 -17.23 -11.01
C VAL A 36 17.22 -17.60 -10.39
N GLY A 37 16.20 -16.79 -10.69
CA GLY A 37 14.84 -16.97 -10.22
C GLY A 37 14.18 -18.25 -10.73
N ARG A 38 13.17 -18.69 -9.99
CA ARG A 38 12.33 -19.82 -10.39
C ARG A 38 11.16 -19.34 -11.25
N VAL A 39 10.80 -20.16 -12.24
CA VAL A 39 9.58 -19.94 -13.03
C VAL A 39 8.37 -20.02 -12.12
N VAL A 40 7.41 -19.10 -12.29
CA VAL A 40 6.14 -19.14 -11.56
C VAL A 40 5.31 -20.36 -11.99
N PRO A 41 4.77 -21.16 -11.05
CA PRO A 41 3.88 -22.28 -11.38
C PRO A 41 2.65 -21.80 -12.16
N GLU A 42 2.24 -22.52 -13.21
CA GLU A 42 1.11 -22.06 -14.05
C GLU A 42 -0.20 -21.91 -13.26
N GLU A 43 -0.41 -22.75 -12.24
CA GLU A 43 -1.57 -22.67 -11.34
C GLU A 43 -1.65 -21.34 -10.56
N TYR A 44 -0.55 -20.61 -10.41
CA TYR A 44 -0.53 -19.33 -9.71
C TYR A 44 -1.25 -18.24 -10.51
N PHE A 45 -1.21 -18.29 -11.86
CA PHE A 45 -1.91 -17.30 -12.68
C PHE A 45 -3.43 -17.44 -12.55
N GLU A 46 -3.94 -18.65 -12.33
CA GLU A 46 -5.36 -18.86 -11.98
C GLU A 46 -5.64 -18.48 -10.53
N ARG A 47 -4.79 -18.92 -9.59
CA ARG A 47 -4.97 -18.68 -8.15
C ARG A 47 -4.96 -17.20 -7.78
N PHE A 48 -4.08 -16.42 -8.40
CA PHE A 48 -3.90 -15.00 -8.10
C PHE A 48 -4.52 -14.08 -9.16
N GLY A 49 -5.17 -14.65 -10.19
CA GLY A 49 -5.98 -13.90 -11.13
C GLY A 49 -7.10 -13.14 -10.41
N GLY A 50 -7.17 -11.83 -10.60
CA GLY A 50 -8.10 -10.95 -9.91
C GLY A 50 -7.73 -10.61 -8.45
N VAL A 51 -6.71 -11.24 -7.88
CA VAL A 51 -6.10 -10.83 -6.60
C VAL A 51 -5.08 -9.72 -6.89
N PHE A 52 -4.12 -10.02 -7.77
CA PHE A 52 -3.18 -9.04 -8.29
C PHE A 52 -3.69 -8.43 -9.59
N PRO A 53 -3.27 -7.19 -9.92
CA PRO A 53 -3.42 -6.64 -11.27
C PRO A 53 -2.70 -7.51 -12.30
N GLU A 54 -3.15 -7.44 -13.54
CA GLU A 54 -2.55 -8.19 -14.65
C GLU A 54 -1.08 -7.80 -14.88
N SER A 55 -0.70 -6.56 -14.56
CA SER A 55 0.69 -6.12 -14.60
C SER A 55 1.63 -6.92 -13.68
N VAL A 56 1.21 -7.28 -12.47
CA VAL A 56 2.01 -8.16 -11.57
C VAL A 56 2.20 -9.53 -12.23
N LEU A 57 1.12 -10.09 -12.78
CA LEU A 57 1.16 -11.40 -13.45
C LEU A 57 2.02 -11.35 -14.72
N TYR A 58 2.05 -10.21 -15.41
CA TYR A 58 2.94 -9.99 -16.54
C TYR A 58 4.41 -10.05 -16.11
N ILE A 59 4.78 -9.30 -15.07
CA ILE A 59 6.15 -9.30 -14.51
C ILE A 59 6.55 -10.70 -14.06
N TRP A 60 5.66 -11.42 -13.38
CA TRP A 60 5.88 -12.81 -12.97
C TRP A 60 6.13 -13.74 -14.15
N ARG A 61 5.36 -13.61 -15.24
CA ARG A 61 5.58 -14.40 -16.46
C ARG A 61 6.88 -14.00 -17.15
N ARG A 62 7.30 -12.75 -17.04
CA ARG A 62 8.50 -12.19 -17.68
C ARG A 62 9.81 -12.57 -16.97
N PHE A 63 9.81 -12.61 -15.64
CA PHE A 63 11.03 -12.79 -14.84
C PHE A 63 11.01 -13.99 -13.89
N GLY A 64 9.82 -14.50 -13.53
CA GLY A 64 9.70 -15.45 -12.43
C GLY A 64 9.88 -14.79 -11.07
N PHE A 65 10.15 -15.61 -10.05
CA PHE A 65 10.56 -15.15 -8.72
C PHE A 65 12.08 -14.97 -8.68
N ASP A 66 12.57 -13.93 -9.36
CA ASP A 66 13.99 -13.60 -9.53
C ASP A 66 14.42 -12.41 -8.66
N GLY A 67 15.74 -12.25 -8.53
CA GLY A 67 16.37 -11.09 -7.90
C GLY A 67 16.85 -10.08 -8.93
N PHE A 68 16.98 -8.83 -8.51
CA PHE A 68 17.35 -7.68 -9.33
C PHE A 68 18.41 -6.84 -8.64
N GLY A 69 19.17 -6.07 -9.44
CA GLY A 69 20.09 -5.08 -8.91
C GLY A 69 21.16 -5.69 -7.99
N GLN A 70 21.74 -6.81 -8.40
CA GLN A 70 22.70 -7.60 -7.60
C GLN A 70 22.07 -8.25 -6.35
N GLY A 71 20.76 -8.52 -6.41
CA GLY A 71 19.98 -9.16 -5.34
C GLY A 71 19.60 -8.23 -4.20
N ARG A 72 19.68 -6.91 -4.43
CA ARG A 72 19.14 -5.88 -3.53
C ARG A 72 17.62 -5.97 -3.39
N SER A 73 16.92 -6.40 -4.44
CA SER A 73 15.47 -6.63 -4.45
C SER A 73 15.14 -7.96 -5.10
N TRP A 74 14.06 -8.59 -4.66
CA TRP A 74 13.59 -9.90 -5.10
C TRP A 74 12.08 -9.92 -5.23
N ILE A 75 11.58 -10.54 -6.30
CA ILE A 75 10.17 -10.93 -6.40
C ILE A 75 9.98 -12.19 -5.53
N THR A 76 9.01 -12.16 -4.64
CA THR A 76 8.74 -13.27 -3.72
C THR A 76 7.60 -14.15 -4.20
N ASP A 77 7.67 -15.42 -3.81
CA ASP A 77 6.52 -16.32 -3.92
C ASP A 77 5.60 -16.09 -2.72
N PRO A 78 4.39 -15.57 -2.92
CA PRO A 78 3.50 -15.23 -1.81
C PRO A 78 3.04 -16.46 -1.02
N VAL A 79 3.10 -17.67 -1.58
CA VAL A 79 2.74 -18.90 -0.87
C VAL A 79 3.87 -19.34 0.04
N GLU A 80 5.13 -19.25 -0.41
CA GLU A 80 6.30 -19.57 0.43
C GLU A 80 6.46 -18.56 1.56
N TRP A 81 6.19 -17.28 1.29
CA TRP A 81 6.35 -16.19 2.26
C TRP A 81 5.15 -15.99 3.19
N ALA A 82 4.03 -16.67 2.96
CA ALA A 82 2.83 -16.56 3.81
C ALA A 82 3.11 -16.76 5.31
N PRO A 83 3.91 -17.75 5.77
CA PRO A 83 4.23 -17.90 7.20
C PRO A 83 4.99 -16.71 7.79
N VAL A 84 5.81 -16.02 6.98
CA VAL A 84 6.52 -14.81 7.41
C VAL A 84 5.53 -13.67 7.57
N VAL A 85 4.65 -13.47 6.59
CA VAL A 85 3.59 -12.44 6.66
C VAL A 85 2.69 -12.67 7.87
N ASP A 86 2.22 -13.90 8.08
CA ASP A 86 1.39 -14.26 9.24
C ASP A 86 2.11 -13.94 10.56
N ALA A 87 3.38 -14.33 10.69
CA ALA A 87 4.15 -14.10 11.91
C ALA A 87 4.39 -12.61 12.21
N TRP A 88 4.60 -11.79 11.18
CA TRP A 88 4.82 -10.36 11.35
C TRP A 88 3.54 -9.58 11.63
N LEU A 89 2.42 -9.96 11.03
CA LEU A 89 1.13 -9.28 11.21
C LEU A 89 0.31 -9.81 12.39
N GLU A 90 0.70 -10.93 13.00
CA GLU A 90 0.00 -11.51 14.15
C GLU A 90 -0.12 -10.51 15.30
N GLY A 91 -1.37 -10.22 15.70
CA GLY A 91 -1.68 -9.33 16.82
C GLY A 91 -1.53 -7.84 16.53
N VAL A 92 -1.34 -7.45 15.26
CA VAL A 92 -1.21 -6.05 14.83
C VAL A 92 -2.56 -5.56 14.29
N ASP A 93 -3.07 -4.48 14.87
CA ASP A 93 -4.26 -3.79 14.38
C ASP A 93 -3.89 -2.88 13.19
N LEU A 94 -4.08 -3.39 11.97
CA LEU A 94 -3.80 -2.63 10.75
C LEU A 94 -4.91 -1.63 10.43
N PRO A 95 -4.59 -0.43 9.90
CA PRO A 95 -5.56 0.61 9.54
C PRO A 95 -6.25 0.33 8.20
N PHE A 96 -6.55 -0.94 7.90
CA PHE A 96 -7.18 -1.38 6.65
C PHE A 96 -8.33 -2.35 6.94
N PRO A 97 -9.29 -2.51 6.02
CA PRO A 97 -10.29 -3.56 6.14
C PRO A 97 -9.64 -4.95 6.30
N PRO A 98 -10.28 -5.90 7.00
CA PRO A 98 -9.79 -7.27 7.08
C PRO A 98 -9.60 -7.88 5.68
N GLN A 99 -8.38 -8.32 5.39
CA GLN A 99 -7.97 -8.84 4.10
C GLN A 99 -6.76 -9.77 4.24
N ARG A 100 -6.45 -10.53 3.19
CA ARG A 100 -5.18 -11.26 3.12
C ARG A 100 -4.08 -10.33 2.62
N TRP A 101 -2.87 -10.60 3.08
CA TRP A 101 -1.66 -9.90 2.69
C TRP A 101 -0.70 -10.88 2.06
N HIS A 102 -0.09 -10.46 0.96
CA HIS A 102 0.84 -11.27 0.17
C HIS A 102 2.15 -10.51 0.06
N CYS A 103 3.27 -11.12 0.48
CA CYS A 103 4.58 -10.56 0.16
C CYS A 103 4.79 -10.68 -1.34
N VAL A 104 5.08 -9.56 -2.01
CA VAL A 104 5.30 -9.50 -3.46
C VAL A 104 6.74 -9.15 -3.81
N THR A 105 7.40 -8.35 -2.97
CA THR A 105 8.83 -8.09 -3.07
C THR A 105 9.49 -8.09 -1.69
N ARG A 106 10.79 -8.35 -1.68
CA ARG A 106 11.63 -8.16 -0.49
C ARG A 106 13.04 -7.74 -0.85
N THR A 107 13.71 -7.10 0.09
CA THR A 107 15.09 -6.64 -0.06
C THR A 107 16.12 -7.70 0.35
N ALA A 108 17.40 -7.40 0.21
CA ALA A 108 18.50 -8.25 0.67
C ALA A 108 18.49 -8.43 2.20
N LEU A 109 18.14 -7.38 2.96
CA LEU A 109 18.04 -7.44 4.43
C LEU A 109 16.67 -7.94 4.94
N GLY A 110 15.73 -8.22 4.03
CA GLY A 110 14.44 -8.81 4.35
C GLY A 110 13.33 -7.81 4.65
N ARG A 111 13.50 -6.52 4.31
CA ARG A 111 12.38 -5.58 4.25
C ARG A 111 11.38 -6.07 3.20
N MET A 112 10.09 -6.09 3.52
CA MET A 112 9.05 -6.67 2.64
C MET A 112 8.05 -5.62 2.22
N LEU A 113 7.64 -5.65 0.96
CA LEU A 113 6.43 -4.99 0.48
C LEU A 113 5.29 -6.01 0.43
N LEU A 114 4.18 -5.68 1.09
CA LEU A 114 2.99 -6.51 1.12
C LEU A 114 1.86 -5.90 0.30
N TRP A 115 1.27 -6.75 -0.53
CA TRP A 115 0.07 -6.47 -1.29
C TRP A 115 -1.17 -7.01 -0.55
N GLY A 116 -2.07 -6.11 -0.15
CA GLY A 116 -3.39 -6.45 0.35
C GLY A 116 -4.38 -6.67 -0.80
N GLU A 117 -5.24 -7.68 -0.72
CA GLU A 117 -6.19 -7.99 -1.81
C GLU A 117 -7.09 -6.80 -2.17
N ILE A 118 -7.43 -5.98 -1.17
CA ILE A 118 -8.22 -4.75 -1.30
C ILE A 118 -7.29 -3.53 -1.46
N SER A 119 -6.33 -3.38 -0.55
CA SER A 119 -5.53 -2.15 -0.42
C SER A 119 -4.30 -2.08 -1.32
N GLY A 120 -3.98 -3.11 -2.10
CA GLY A 120 -2.82 -3.06 -2.99
C GLY A 120 -1.51 -3.01 -2.20
N PRO A 121 -0.44 -2.36 -2.72
CA PRO A 121 0.89 -2.30 -2.12
C PRO A 121 0.95 -1.31 -0.96
N ALA A 122 0.11 -1.52 0.05
CA ALA A 122 -0.17 -0.54 1.10
C ALA A 122 0.55 -0.81 2.43
N LEU A 123 1.50 -1.75 2.46
CA LEU A 123 2.15 -2.14 3.70
C LEU A 123 3.59 -2.57 3.50
N ASP A 124 4.51 -1.84 4.10
CA ASP A 124 5.91 -2.22 4.20
C ASP A 124 6.21 -2.79 5.59
N ILE A 125 7.10 -3.77 5.66
CA ILE A 125 7.63 -4.29 6.91
C ILE A 125 9.13 -4.12 6.92
N ASP A 126 9.62 -3.30 7.85
CA ASP A 126 11.03 -3.23 8.20
C ASP A 126 11.32 -4.21 9.33
N VAL A 127 12.00 -5.29 8.96
CA VAL A 127 12.26 -6.41 9.87
C VAL A 127 13.40 -6.11 10.86
N ILE A 128 14.21 -5.08 10.61
CA ILE A 128 15.35 -4.71 11.44
C ILE A 128 14.91 -3.89 12.64
N ASP A 129 14.12 -2.83 12.43
CA ASP A 129 13.58 -1.98 13.51
C ASP A 129 12.27 -2.51 14.10
N GLY A 130 11.58 -3.42 13.39
CA GLY A 130 10.31 -3.99 13.80
C GLY A 130 9.08 -3.18 13.35
N ALA A 131 9.26 -2.20 12.47
CA ALA A 131 8.21 -1.30 12.05
C ALA A 131 7.37 -1.87 10.90
N ILE A 132 6.06 -1.64 11.00
CA ILE A 132 5.07 -1.98 9.98
C ILE A 132 4.47 -0.68 9.50
N TYR A 133 4.80 -0.25 8.28
CA TYR A 133 4.43 1.06 7.73
C TYR A 133 3.22 0.94 6.80
N PRO A 134 2.03 1.38 7.24
CA PRO A 134 0.87 1.46 6.36
C PRO A 134 1.00 2.66 5.40
N ASN A 135 0.43 2.51 4.21
CA ASN A 135 0.31 3.57 3.20
C ASN A 135 -1.14 3.68 2.73
N ALA A 136 -1.90 4.59 3.35
CA ALA A 136 -3.30 4.83 3.00
C ALA A 136 -3.46 5.41 1.58
N SER A 137 -2.50 6.19 1.10
CA SER A 137 -2.53 6.73 -0.27
C SER A 137 -2.50 5.61 -1.31
N ALA A 138 -1.60 4.64 -1.14
CA ALA A 138 -1.54 3.47 -2.02
C ALA A 138 -2.85 2.65 -1.97
N ALA A 139 -3.50 2.59 -0.80
CA ALA A 139 -4.80 1.95 -0.66
C ALA A 139 -5.93 2.71 -1.36
N GLU A 140 -5.93 4.04 -1.31
CA GLU A 140 -6.91 4.89 -2.02
C GLU A 140 -6.76 4.76 -3.54
N ASP A 141 -5.53 4.70 -4.02
CA ASP A 141 -5.18 4.51 -5.44
C ASP A 141 -5.76 3.22 -6.04
N MET A 142 -6.02 2.19 -5.22
CA MET A 142 -6.63 0.94 -5.68
C MET A 142 -8.08 1.06 -6.14
N THR A 143 -8.72 2.21 -5.90
CA THR A 143 -10.07 2.50 -6.41
C THR A 143 -10.10 2.84 -7.90
N ASP A 144 -8.96 3.27 -8.47
CA ASP A 144 -8.80 3.50 -9.91
C ASP A 144 -8.16 2.26 -10.57
N PRO A 145 -8.85 1.60 -11.52
CA PRO A 145 -8.33 0.38 -12.14
C PRO A 145 -7.05 0.60 -12.95
N VAL A 146 -6.85 1.78 -13.55
CA VAL A 146 -5.63 2.10 -14.30
C VAL A 146 -4.47 2.31 -13.33
N VAL A 147 -4.71 3.02 -12.23
CA VAL A 147 -3.68 3.23 -11.19
C VAL A 147 -3.33 1.90 -10.52
N ARG A 148 -4.30 1.03 -10.25
CA ARG A 148 -4.06 -0.34 -9.75
C ARG A 148 -3.14 -1.14 -10.67
N GLU A 149 -3.41 -1.12 -11.98
CA GLU A 149 -2.56 -1.80 -12.97
C GLU A 149 -1.16 -1.19 -13.04
N ARG A 150 -1.03 0.13 -12.96
CA ARG A 150 0.28 0.80 -12.95
C ARG A 150 1.08 0.49 -11.71
N SER A 151 0.44 0.53 -10.54
CA SER A 151 1.08 0.21 -9.25
C SER A 151 1.69 -1.18 -9.32
N GLY A 152 0.96 -2.17 -9.85
CA GLY A 152 1.47 -3.51 -10.04
C GLY A 152 2.71 -3.65 -10.94
N CYS A 153 2.98 -2.70 -11.83
CA CYS A 153 4.24 -2.64 -12.57
C CYS A 153 5.32 -1.88 -11.79
N ILE A 154 4.93 -0.72 -11.23
CA ILE A 154 5.82 0.22 -10.56
C ILE A 154 6.53 -0.44 -9.37
N GLU A 155 5.84 -1.26 -8.58
CA GLU A 155 6.45 -1.96 -7.42
C GLU A 155 7.65 -2.86 -7.79
N PHE A 156 7.81 -3.21 -9.07
CA PHE A 156 8.94 -4.01 -9.56
C PHE A 156 9.95 -3.19 -10.37
N THR A 157 9.50 -2.10 -11.02
CA THR A 157 10.37 -1.24 -11.82
C THR A 157 11.01 -0.11 -11.01
N ASP A 158 10.44 0.22 -9.86
CA ASP A 158 10.96 1.12 -8.82
C ASP A 158 10.88 0.40 -7.46
N PRO A 159 11.75 -0.60 -7.24
CA PRO A 159 11.58 -1.51 -6.11
C PRO A 159 11.94 -0.87 -4.77
N LEU A 160 11.31 -1.42 -3.73
CA LEU A 160 11.66 -1.14 -2.34
C LEU A 160 13.16 -1.35 -2.07
N GLU A 161 13.77 -0.41 -1.33
CA GLU A 161 15.18 -0.43 -0.97
C GLU A 161 15.42 -0.55 0.55
N ASP A 162 16.59 -1.08 0.91
CA ASP A 162 17.10 -1.05 2.27
C ASP A 162 17.66 0.34 2.61
N VAL A 163 17.21 0.92 3.72
CA VAL A 163 17.54 2.32 4.12
C VAL A 163 18.66 2.41 5.16
N TYR A 164 19.31 1.29 5.48
CA TYR A 164 20.34 1.24 6.51
C TYR A 164 21.73 1.44 5.92
N ASP A 165 22.50 2.31 6.56
CA ASP A 165 23.93 2.44 6.34
C ASP A 165 24.71 1.63 7.37
N ASP A 166 25.81 1.03 6.94
CA ASP A 166 26.81 0.42 7.79
C ASP A 166 27.53 1.53 8.58
N GLU A 167 27.41 1.52 9.90
CA GLU A 167 27.95 2.56 10.79
C GLU A 167 29.49 2.59 10.83
N VAL A 168 30.17 1.57 10.29
CA VAL A 168 31.64 1.51 10.26
C VAL A 168 32.19 2.20 9.01
N THR A 169 31.58 1.93 7.86
CA THR A 169 32.02 2.40 6.54
C THR A 169 31.27 3.64 6.07
N GLY A 170 30.03 3.84 6.55
CA GLY A 170 29.10 4.86 6.08
C GLY A 170 28.49 4.55 4.70
N ARG A 171 28.63 3.33 4.20
CA ARG A 171 28.04 2.85 2.94
C ARG A 171 26.73 2.12 3.23
N SER A 172 25.91 1.91 2.20
CA SER A 172 24.72 1.05 2.29
C SER A 172 25.07 -0.32 2.90
N LEU A 173 24.37 -0.68 3.96
CA LEU A 173 24.55 -1.94 4.68
C LEU A 173 24.27 -3.15 3.78
N ALA A 174 23.27 -3.05 2.91
CA ALA A 174 22.94 -4.11 1.96
C ALA A 174 24.10 -4.36 0.99
N VAL A 175 24.72 -3.29 0.47
CA VAL A 175 25.87 -3.39 -0.44
C VAL A 175 27.07 -4.00 0.26
N GLU A 176 27.42 -3.51 1.46
CA GLU A 176 28.52 -4.07 2.27
C GLU A 176 28.28 -5.55 2.61
N GLY A 177 27.03 -5.89 2.96
CA GLY A 177 26.62 -7.27 3.22
C GLY A 177 26.79 -8.18 2.00
N ILE A 178 26.34 -7.74 0.82
CA ILE A 178 26.46 -8.50 -0.43
C ILE A 178 27.93 -8.67 -0.84
N GLU A 179 28.76 -7.62 -0.74
CA GLU A 179 30.19 -7.70 -1.05
C GLU A 179 30.92 -8.71 -0.15
N ARG A 180 30.53 -8.80 1.12
CA ARG A 180 31.15 -9.68 2.12
C ARG A 180 30.65 -11.11 2.05
N LEU A 181 29.34 -11.30 1.91
CA LEU A 181 28.67 -12.60 2.09
C LEU A 181 28.20 -13.22 0.78
N GLY A 182 28.22 -12.46 -0.31
CA GLY A 182 27.63 -12.82 -1.58
C GLY A 182 26.16 -12.41 -1.68
N VAL A 183 25.64 -12.49 -2.90
CA VAL A 183 24.23 -12.21 -3.21
C VAL A 183 23.35 -13.29 -2.55
N PRO A 184 22.37 -12.94 -1.68
CA PRO A 184 21.48 -13.94 -1.08
C PRO A 184 20.61 -14.59 -2.15
N GLY A 185 20.34 -15.90 -2.04
CA GLY A 185 19.40 -16.59 -2.94
C GLY A 185 17.92 -16.17 -2.75
N ALA A 186 17.03 -16.74 -3.57
CA ALA A 186 15.59 -16.46 -3.52
C ALA A 186 14.94 -16.78 -2.14
N ASP A 187 15.45 -17.81 -1.48
CA ASP A 187 14.99 -18.29 -0.16
C ASP A 187 15.90 -17.81 0.99
N GLU A 188 16.73 -16.78 0.74
CA GLU A 188 17.73 -16.28 1.69
C GLU A 188 17.63 -14.77 1.89
N VAL A 189 18.09 -14.32 3.07
CA VAL A 189 18.28 -12.92 3.43
C VAL A 189 19.60 -12.74 4.17
N LEU A 190 20.11 -11.52 4.19
CA LEU A 190 21.25 -11.13 5.03
C LEU A 190 20.70 -10.66 6.39
N GLY A 191 20.83 -11.51 7.40
CA GLY A 191 20.26 -11.29 8.73
C GLY A 191 21.32 -10.98 9.79
N PHE A 192 20.98 -10.13 10.74
CA PHE A 192 21.80 -9.86 11.92
C PHE A 192 21.86 -11.06 12.87
N VAL A 193 23.07 -11.45 13.28
CA VAL A 193 23.29 -12.52 14.27
C VAL A 193 24.23 -12.02 15.38
N PRO A 194 23.74 -11.73 16.60
CA PRO A 194 22.33 -11.79 17.04
C PRO A 194 21.47 -10.68 16.39
N PRO A 195 20.13 -10.80 16.42
CA PRO A 195 19.23 -9.77 15.89
C PRO A 195 19.51 -8.38 16.47
N LEU A 196 19.33 -7.34 15.66
CA LEU A 196 19.66 -5.96 16.07
C LEU A 196 18.78 -5.46 17.23
N SER A 197 17.57 -6.01 17.41
CA SER A 197 16.70 -5.74 18.55
C SER A 197 17.32 -6.07 19.92
N PHE A 198 18.39 -6.89 19.96
CA PHE A 198 19.19 -7.18 21.15
C PHE A 198 20.30 -6.14 21.38
N GLY A 199 20.37 -5.11 20.55
CA GLY A 199 21.38 -4.07 20.55
C GLY A 199 22.64 -4.43 19.77
N GLY A 200 23.47 -3.42 19.58
CA GLY A 200 24.73 -3.51 18.83
C GLY A 200 24.82 -2.45 17.76
N GLN A 201 25.98 -2.41 17.12
CA GLN A 201 26.27 -1.52 16.01
C GLN A 201 25.61 -2.06 14.73
N VAL A 202 25.04 -1.20 13.91
CA VAL A 202 24.59 -1.55 12.56
C VAL A 202 25.83 -1.72 11.69
N SER A 203 26.28 -2.96 11.51
CA SER A 203 27.52 -3.26 10.80
C SER A 203 27.42 -4.59 10.04
N ALA A 204 27.92 -4.61 8.81
CA ALA A 204 27.88 -5.74 7.89
C ALA A 204 28.69 -6.94 8.40
N ASP A 205 29.65 -6.73 9.30
CA ASP A 205 30.41 -7.82 9.94
C ASP A 205 29.54 -8.72 10.82
N ARG A 206 28.39 -8.21 11.28
CA ARG A 206 27.37 -8.92 12.07
C ARG A 206 26.26 -9.55 11.23
N LEU A 207 26.28 -9.36 9.92
CA LEU A 207 25.36 -10.03 9.02
C LEU A 207 25.83 -11.47 8.74
N SER A 208 24.86 -12.32 8.46
CA SER A 208 25.06 -13.68 7.99
C SER A 208 23.97 -14.04 6.98
N VAL A 209 24.27 -14.95 6.05
CA VAL A 209 23.26 -15.50 5.13
C VAL A 209 22.33 -16.41 5.94
N GLN A 210 21.03 -16.17 5.87
CA GLN A 210 20.01 -16.91 6.61
C GLN A 210 18.94 -17.42 5.65
N LYS A 211 18.37 -18.60 5.94
CA LYS A 211 17.16 -19.05 5.26
C LYS A 211 15.99 -18.17 5.68
N ALA A 212 15.38 -17.49 4.71
CA ALA A 212 14.48 -16.37 4.91
C ALA A 212 13.31 -16.74 5.82
N VAL A 213 12.53 -17.76 5.46
CA VAL A 213 11.32 -18.15 6.21
C VAL A 213 11.61 -18.46 7.69
N PRO A 214 12.45 -19.44 8.05
CA PRO A 214 12.68 -19.75 9.47
C PRO A 214 13.33 -18.59 10.24
N TYR A 215 14.22 -17.83 9.60
CA TYR A 215 14.88 -16.69 10.23
C TYR A 215 13.90 -15.56 10.53
N LEU A 216 13.12 -15.12 9.54
CA LEU A 216 12.20 -13.98 9.67
C LEU A 216 11.00 -14.31 10.57
N VAL A 217 10.53 -15.57 10.59
CA VAL A 217 9.51 -16.03 11.56
C VAL A 217 10.07 -15.98 12.98
N GLY A 218 11.30 -16.44 13.21
CA GLY A 218 11.96 -16.32 14.51
C GLY A 218 12.21 -14.86 14.91
N LEU A 219 12.53 -14.02 13.93
CA LEU A 219 12.73 -12.59 14.13
C LEU A 219 11.44 -11.90 14.59
N ALA A 220 10.29 -12.19 13.98
CA ALA A 220 8.99 -11.64 14.38
C ALA A 220 8.61 -11.96 15.84
N GLN A 221 9.12 -13.06 16.40
CA GLN A 221 8.88 -13.46 17.79
C GLN A 221 9.85 -12.80 18.79
N SER A 222 10.99 -12.30 18.32
CA SER A 222 12.07 -11.77 19.17
C SER A 222 12.26 -10.26 19.05
N THR A 223 11.76 -9.65 17.99
CA THR A 223 11.75 -8.21 17.76
C THR A 223 10.38 -7.63 18.14
N PRO A 224 10.32 -6.59 19.00
CA PRO A 224 9.09 -5.85 19.22
C PRO A 224 8.56 -5.27 17.91
N ARG A 225 7.30 -5.55 17.59
CA ARG A 225 6.63 -5.07 16.38
C ARG A 225 5.73 -3.88 16.69
N TYR A 226 5.75 -2.86 15.84
CA TYR A 226 4.89 -1.69 16.01
C TYR A 226 4.40 -1.13 14.67
N LEU A 227 3.25 -0.46 14.70
CA LEU A 227 2.74 0.27 13.55
C LEU A 227 3.50 1.60 13.43
N GLY A 228 4.20 1.80 12.32
CA GLY A 228 4.84 3.05 11.97
C GLY A 228 3.84 4.15 11.60
N ALA A 229 4.29 5.39 11.57
CA ALA A 229 3.45 6.50 11.14
C ALA A 229 3.21 6.47 9.63
N ASP A 230 1.95 6.59 9.21
CA ASP A 230 1.61 6.90 7.82
C ASP A 230 1.85 8.39 7.57
N LEU A 231 3.05 8.70 7.06
CA LEU A 231 3.45 10.09 6.79
C LEU A 231 2.63 10.71 5.65
N MET A 232 2.11 9.91 4.72
CA MET A 232 1.29 10.41 3.60
C MET A 232 -0.11 10.77 4.08
N ALA A 233 -0.73 9.96 4.93
CA ALA A 233 -1.97 10.33 5.59
C ALA A 233 -1.79 11.55 6.51
N ALA A 234 -0.67 11.63 7.24
CA ALA A 234 -0.37 12.78 8.08
C ALA A 234 -0.21 14.08 7.27
N TRP A 235 0.46 14.02 6.10
CA TRP A 235 0.58 15.14 5.17
C TRP A 235 -0.75 15.51 4.52
N GLY A 236 -1.54 14.53 4.05
CA GLY A 236 -2.87 14.76 3.50
C GLY A 236 -3.81 15.43 4.50
N GLY A 237 -3.76 15.00 5.76
CA GLY A 237 -4.47 15.66 6.87
C GLY A 237 -4.00 17.09 7.10
N ALA A 238 -2.68 17.32 7.13
CA ALA A 238 -2.11 18.66 7.31
C ALA A 238 -2.43 19.61 6.15
N ALA A 239 -2.34 19.14 4.90
CA ALA A 239 -2.67 19.91 3.70
C ALA A 239 -4.18 20.23 3.64
N THR A 240 -5.04 19.26 3.99
CA THR A 240 -6.49 19.48 4.09
C THR A 240 -6.81 20.53 5.14
N GLN A 241 -6.20 20.45 6.33
CA GLN A 241 -6.38 21.45 7.38
C GLN A 241 -5.87 22.84 6.94
N PHE A 242 -4.74 22.91 6.24
CA PHE A 242 -4.23 24.17 5.68
C PHE A 242 -5.22 24.77 4.66
N LEU A 243 -5.81 23.97 3.78
CA LEU A 243 -6.81 24.44 2.82
C LEU A 243 -8.10 24.90 3.51
N ILE A 244 -8.50 24.25 4.61
CA ILE A 244 -9.61 24.71 5.46
C ILE A 244 -9.27 26.05 6.10
N ASP A 245 -8.07 26.20 6.67
CA ASP A 245 -7.61 27.43 7.33
C ASP A 245 -7.46 28.60 6.33
N GLN A 246 -7.13 28.31 5.07
CA GLN A 246 -7.10 29.29 3.96
C GLN A 246 -8.51 29.57 3.37
N GLY A 247 -9.56 28.91 3.86
CA GLY A 247 -10.93 29.06 3.38
C GLY A 247 -11.16 28.52 1.96
N ALA A 248 -10.24 27.70 1.44
CA ALA A 248 -10.37 27.06 0.14
C ALA A 248 -11.34 25.87 0.17
N ILE A 249 -11.50 25.24 1.34
CA ILE A 249 -12.47 24.17 1.59
C ILE A 249 -13.32 24.55 2.81
N PRO A 250 -14.67 24.46 2.74
CA PRO A 250 -15.51 24.81 3.87
C PRO A 250 -15.30 23.85 5.04
N ASN A 251 -15.07 24.43 6.23
CA ASN A 251 -15.03 23.67 7.47
C ASN A 251 -16.43 23.12 7.79
N SER A 252 -16.61 21.80 7.68
CA SER A 252 -17.88 21.15 7.98
C SER A 252 -18.03 20.92 9.48
N THR A 253 -18.06 22.02 10.25
CA THR A 253 -18.48 22.01 11.67
C THR A 253 -19.55 23.06 11.99
N GLY A 254 -20.13 23.74 11.00
CA GLY A 254 -21.20 24.71 11.20
C GLY A 254 -22.61 24.10 11.11
N ALA A 255 -23.24 23.77 12.23
CA ALA A 255 -24.70 23.82 12.33
C ALA A 255 -25.15 25.30 12.26
N PRO A 256 -26.24 25.66 11.55
CA PRO A 256 -26.63 27.05 11.42
C PRO A 256 -27.28 27.55 12.72
N ASP A 257 -26.62 28.50 13.39
CA ASP A 257 -27.20 29.29 14.47
C ASP A 257 -28.34 30.18 13.93
N GLY A 258 -29.57 29.82 14.29
CA GLY A 258 -30.73 30.70 14.15
C GLY A 258 -30.76 31.75 15.26
N GLN A 259 -30.62 33.02 14.89
CA GLN A 259 -30.85 34.18 15.75
C GLN A 259 -32.29 34.24 16.28
N GLY A 260 -32.48 34.61 17.57
CA GLY A 260 -33.78 35.10 18.03
C GLY A 260 -34.07 35.24 19.54
N GLY A 261 -33.33 36.07 20.28
CA GLY A 261 -33.83 36.96 21.37
C GLY A 261 -34.25 36.41 22.76
N PRO A 262 -33.95 37.11 23.88
CA PRO A 262 -34.48 36.78 25.21
C PRO A 262 -35.61 37.75 25.66
N GLY A 263 -36.65 37.23 26.34
CA GLY A 263 -37.62 38.10 27.03
C GLY A 263 -38.93 37.46 27.55
N VAL A 264 -38.88 36.97 28.80
CA VAL A 264 -39.89 37.05 29.89
C VAL A 264 -41.39 36.66 29.71
N SER A 265 -41.78 35.70 30.56
CA SER A 265 -42.97 35.64 31.45
C SER A 265 -44.41 35.65 30.88
N GLY A 266 -45.19 34.62 31.26
CA GLY A 266 -46.65 34.73 31.38
C GLY A 266 -47.42 33.41 31.22
N ALA A 267 -47.88 32.86 32.33
CA ALA A 267 -48.77 31.70 32.39
C ALA A 267 -50.15 31.98 31.77
N SER A 268 -50.74 30.96 31.11
CA SER A 268 -52.15 30.56 31.31
C SER A 268 -52.46 29.20 30.66
N THR A 269 -53.28 28.47 31.41
CA THR A 269 -53.86 27.12 31.37
C THR A 269 -54.64 26.68 30.11
N PRO A 270 -55.08 25.39 30.03
CA PRO A 270 -55.09 24.55 28.84
C PRO A 270 -56.49 24.27 28.27
N ASP A 271 -56.57 23.54 27.16
CA ASP A 271 -57.68 22.59 26.90
C ASP A 271 -57.24 21.47 25.92
N THR A 272 -57.59 20.24 26.26
CA THR A 272 -57.61 19.03 25.41
C THR A 272 -59.11 18.66 25.20
N PRO A 273 -59.52 17.59 24.48
CA PRO A 273 -59.01 16.86 23.30
C PRO A 273 -60.12 16.63 22.22
N GLY A 274 -59.79 16.03 21.06
CA GLY A 274 -60.83 15.48 20.17
C GLY A 274 -60.34 14.84 18.85
N SER A 275 -60.42 13.51 18.75
CA SER A 275 -60.37 12.71 17.50
C SER A 275 -61.79 12.57 16.89
N PRO A 276 -62.04 11.76 15.84
CA PRO A 276 -61.55 11.79 14.45
C PRO A 276 -62.72 11.67 13.43
N GLY A 277 -62.45 11.75 12.12
CA GLY A 277 -63.30 11.07 11.11
C GLY A 277 -63.50 11.78 9.77
N GLY A 278 -63.54 11.00 8.69
CA GLY A 278 -64.16 11.40 7.42
C GLY A 278 -63.48 10.87 6.15
N GLN A 279 -63.91 9.69 5.68
CA GLN A 279 -63.67 9.17 4.32
C GLN A 279 -64.46 9.97 3.26
N GLY A 280 -63.93 10.03 2.02
CA GLY A 280 -64.72 10.29 0.81
C GLY A 280 -63.87 10.68 -0.40
N GLY A 281 -63.70 9.78 -1.38
CA GLY A 281 -63.23 10.13 -2.74
C GLY A 281 -64.38 10.65 -3.63
N PRO A 282 -64.33 10.53 -4.97
CA PRO A 282 -63.23 10.71 -5.93
C PRO A 282 -63.63 11.62 -7.12
N ALA A 283 -62.78 11.68 -8.16
CA ALA A 283 -63.05 12.02 -9.58
C ALA A 283 -62.86 13.46 -10.10
N GLY A 284 -62.32 13.53 -11.33
CA GLY A 284 -62.35 14.68 -12.26
C GLY A 284 -60.95 15.08 -12.78
N SER A 285 -60.40 14.47 -13.84
CA SER A 285 -60.64 14.70 -15.28
C SER A 285 -60.01 15.96 -15.88
N GLY A 286 -59.15 15.74 -16.90
CA GLY A 286 -58.81 16.64 -18.00
C GLY A 286 -57.49 17.40 -17.83
N LEU A 287 -56.70 17.73 -18.85
CA LEU A 287 -56.73 17.51 -20.30
C LEU A 287 -55.43 18.18 -20.81
N ASN A 288 -54.83 17.65 -21.89
CA ASN A 288 -53.79 18.25 -22.74
C ASN A 288 -52.43 18.61 -22.10
N GLY A 289 -51.29 18.39 -22.75
CA GLY A 289 -50.98 17.96 -24.12
C GLY A 289 -49.62 18.53 -24.54
N SER A 290 -48.92 17.79 -25.41
CA SER A 290 -47.82 18.21 -26.33
C SER A 290 -46.57 18.90 -25.73
N GLY A 291 -45.32 18.64 -26.11
CA GLY A 291 -44.65 17.85 -27.15
C GLY A 291 -43.17 17.73 -26.74
N GLY A 292 -42.43 16.70 -27.15
CA GLY A 292 -41.60 16.73 -28.37
C GLY A 292 -40.43 17.71 -28.22
N GLY A 293 -39.17 17.36 -28.28
CA GLY A 293 -38.47 16.16 -28.72
C GLY A 293 -37.01 16.55 -28.98
N LEU A 294 -36.16 15.52 -29.09
CA LEU A 294 -34.74 15.51 -29.46
C LEU A 294 -33.76 16.09 -28.43
#